data_AF-A0A7W7ZDQ3-F1
#
_entry.id   AF-A0A7W7ZDQ3-F1
#
_cell.length_a   1.000
_cell.length_b   1.000
_cell.length_c   1.000
_cell.angle_alpha   90.00
_cell.angle_beta   90.00
_cell.angle_gamma   90.00
#
_symmetry.space_group_name_H-M   'P 1'
#
loop_
_entity.id
_entity.type
_entity.pdbx_description
1 polymer ?
#
loop_
_entity_poly.entity_id
_entity_poly.type
_entity_poly.pdbx_seq_one_letter_code
_entity_poly.pdbx_strand_id
1 'polypeptide(L)'
;MPFVSGIDTAMSRLLSGLLKALDSDEREAVSGDLLEARESPSASALQVLGLILKRQLDPWAGWRPWLLLITVALPLAVALSQATREFAGWSAIYSWMLINNTDAALLRSAGFWSGVRENSWKIGEFALVLFCCSWACGRLIAQLSRKAHMSMAFLFVLTSLFVLIAGIPSHARAILVHSNDRYFPNGAVFANAFYRDWFPLIVYAITVLVPLLLGFAHAEPAVRRPKALRVFFYCSTALVAVGLVEQPWLLMEMWSWQMIPVRFLTLPSLLPVASIGPACLLVIDVGRRSIRLRSNRSTRWTDTNWSQSPER
;
A
#
# COMPACT_ATOMS: atom_id res chain seq x y z
N MET A 1 -17.77 24.11 31.35
CA MET A 1 -17.73 24.37 29.90
C MET A 1 -16.43 23.95 29.17
N PRO A 2 -15.66 22.90 29.57
CA PRO A 2 -14.46 22.48 28.83
C PRO A 2 -14.73 21.57 27.60
N PHE A 3 -15.94 21.05 27.44
CA PHE A 3 -16.27 20.09 26.37
C PHE A 3 -16.48 20.77 25.00
N VAL A 4 -17.08 21.96 24.99
CA VAL A 4 -17.38 22.72 23.75
C VAL A 4 -16.08 23.16 23.06
N SER A 5 -15.09 23.64 23.83
CA SER A 5 -13.80 24.06 23.29
C SER A 5 -12.98 22.90 22.68
N GLY A 6 -13.15 21.68 23.19
CA GLY A 6 -12.50 20.49 22.63
C GLY A 6 -13.01 20.12 21.24
N ILE A 7 -14.34 20.22 21.03
CA ILE A 7 -14.98 19.94 19.74
C ILE A 7 -14.54 20.95 18.68
N ASP A 8 -14.50 22.24 19.03
CA ASP A 8 -14.07 23.29 18.10
C ASP A 8 -12.60 23.12 17.68
N THR A 9 -11.75 22.65 18.61
CA THR A 9 -10.34 22.35 18.32
C THR A 9 -10.19 21.14 17.40
N ALA A 10 -10.98 20.08 17.61
CA ALA A 10 -10.96 18.92 16.72
C ALA A 10 -11.49 19.26 15.32
N MET A 11 -12.57 20.04 15.25
CA MET A 11 -13.19 20.45 13.99
C MET A 11 -12.30 21.38 13.18
N SER A 12 -11.62 22.34 13.81
CA SER A 12 -10.66 23.21 13.13
C SER A 12 -9.45 22.47 12.57
N ARG A 13 -8.97 21.42 13.27
CA ARG A 13 -7.93 20.51 12.76
C ARG A 13 -8.42 19.71 11.55
N LEU A 14 -9.65 19.20 11.62
CA LEU A 14 -10.27 18.48 10.52
C LEU A 14 -10.44 19.39 9.29
N LEU A 15 -10.96 20.60 9.48
CA LEU A 15 -11.10 21.62 8.43
C LEU A 15 -9.75 21.96 7.81
N SER A 16 -8.71 22.17 8.63
CA SER A 16 -7.34 22.41 8.14
C SER A 16 -6.80 21.25 7.31
N GLY A 17 -7.17 20.01 7.68
CA GLY A 17 -6.83 18.81 6.90
C GLY A 17 -7.57 18.75 5.57
N LEU A 18 -8.87 19.03 5.57
CA LEU A 18 -9.70 19.07 4.36
C LEU A 18 -9.24 20.17 3.39
N LEU A 19 -8.94 21.37 3.89
CA LEU A 19 -8.40 22.46 3.08
C LEU A 19 -7.05 22.10 2.45
N LYS A 20 -6.22 21.29 3.11
CA LYS A 20 -4.97 20.78 2.52
C LYS A 20 -5.19 19.75 1.42
N ALA A 21 -6.37 19.12 1.35
CA ALA A 21 -6.74 18.19 0.29
C ALA A 21 -7.25 18.90 -0.98
N LEU A 22 -7.63 20.17 -0.88
CA LEU A 22 -7.94 21.02 -2.03
C LEU A 22 -6.66 21.50 -2.73
N ASP A 23 -6.79 21.81 -4.02
CA ASP A 23 -5.71 22.47 -4.77
C ASP A 23 -5.41 23.84 -4.17
N SER A 24 -4.20 24.36 -4.41
CA SER A 24 -3.77 25.64 -3.83
C SER A 24 -4.74 26.78 -4.09
N ASP A 25 -5.23 26.85 -5.32
CA ASP A 25 -6.02 27.96 -5.82
C ASP A 25 -7.46 27.87 -5.29
N GLU A 26 -8.00 26.65 -5.19
CA GLU A 26 -9.32 26.39 -4.61
C GLU A 26 -9.32 26.58 -3.11
N ARG A 27 -8.24 26.19 -2.43
CA ARG A 27 -8.11 26.38 -0.99
C ARG A 27 -8.20 27.87 -0.62
N GLU A 28 -7.58 28.75 -1.40
CA GLU A 28 -7.64 30.19 -1.17
C GLU A 28 -9.07 30.72 -1.36
N ALA A 29 -9.71 30.37 -2.48
CA ALA A 29 -11.09 30.76 -2.76
C ALA A 29 -12.07 30.26 -1.67
N VAL A 30 -12.03 28.96 -1.35
CA VAL A 30 -12.89 28.36 -0.33
C VAL A 30 -12.60 28.94 1.05
N SER A 31 -11.35 29.27 1.38
CA SER A 31 -11.03 29.93 2.65
C SER A 31 -11.61 31.35 2.74
N GLY A 32 -11.65 32.09 1.62
CA GLY A 32 -12.31 33.39 1.53
C GLY A 32 -13.81 33.27 1.74
N ASP A 33 -14.46 32.36 1.00
CA ASP A 33 -15.91 32.11 1.10
C ASP A 33 -16.33 31.74 2.53
N LEU A 34 -15.55 30.90 3.22
CA LEU A 34 -15.83 30.51 4.60
C LEU A 34 -15.68 31.67 5.60
N LEU A 35 -14.73 32.57 5.38
CA LEU A 35 -14.55 33.77 6.21
C LEU A 35 -15.71 34.76 6.03
N GLU A 36 -16.25 34.86 4.81
CA GLU A 36 -17.39 35.73 4.49
C GLU A 36 -18.71 35.18 5.04
N ALA A 37 -18.93 33.88 4.94
CA ALA A 37 -20.19 33.23 5.33
C ALA A 37 -20.46 33.25 6.85
N ARG A 38 -19.43 33.46 7.69
CA ARG A 38 -19.51 33.45 9.17
C ARG A 38 -20.27 32.25 9.75
N GLU A 39 -20.18 31.11 9.10
CA GLU A 39 -20.86 29.89 9.52
C GLU A 39 -20.15 29.20 10.69
N SER A 40 -20.84 28.26 11.34
CA SER A 40 -20.23 27.43 12.37
C SER A 40 -19.14 26.53 11.77
N PRO A 41 -18.04 26.22 12.51
CA PRO A 41 -16.95 25.40 12.00
C PRO A 41 -17.37 24.02 11.48
N SER A 42 -18.44 23.44 12.03
CA SER A 42 -19.00 22.17 11.59
C SER A 42 -19.74 22.28 10.25
N ALA A 43 -20.52 23.34 10.04
CA ALA A 43 -21.19 23.60 8.76
C ALA A 43 -20.15 23.84 7.65
N SER A 44 -19.14 24.66 7.93
CA SER A 44 -18.01 24.88 7.03
C SER A 44 -17.27 23.59 6.68
N ALA A 45 -16.98 22.73 7.66
CA ALA A 45 -16.32 21.45 7.42
C ALA A 45 -17.17 20.52 6.52
N LEU A 46 -18.49 20.46 6.73
CA LEU A 46 -19.40 19.67 5.90
C LEU A 46 -19.50 20.22 4.47
N GLN A 47 -19.51 21.54 4.29
CA GLN A 47 -19.50 22.17 2.97
C GLN A 47 -18.22 21.83 2.19
N VAL A 48 -17.05 21.98 2.83
CA VAL A 48 -15.76 21.62 2.24
C VAL A 48 -15.69 20.13 1.92
N LEU A 49 -16.18 19.27 2.82
CA LEU A 49 -16.25 17.83 2.58
C LEU A 49 -17.15 17.50 1.38
N GLY A 50 -18.33 18.14 1.28
CA GLY A 50 -19.25 17.99 0.15
C GLY A 50 -18.61 18.40 -1.18
N LEU A 51 -17.84 19.50 -1.18
CA LEU A 51 -17.08 19.95 -2.35
C LEU A 51 -16.02 18.91 -2.76
N ILE A 52 -15.23 18.41 -1.80
CA ILE A 52 -14.22 17.37 -2.05
C ILE A 52 -14.88 16.10 -2.61
N LEU A 53 -15.98 15.64 -2.01
CA LEU A 53 -16.70 14.45 -2.47
C LEU A 53 -17.24 14.65 -3.88
N LYS A 54 -17.89 15.78 -4.17
CA LYS A 54 -18.38 16.10 -5.52
C LYS A 54 -17.25 16.07 -6.54
N ARG A 55 -16.09 16.66 -6.21
CA ARG A 55 -14.93 16.69 -7.09
C ARG A 55 -14.28 15.32 -7.27
N GLN A 56 -14.29 14.48 -6.24
CA GLN A 56 -13.80 13.10 -6.34
C GLN A 56 -14.76 12.19 -7.12
N LEU A 57 -16.05 12.50 -7.14
CA LEU A 57 -17.10 11.75 -7.84
C LEU A 57 -17.27 12.18 -9.30
N ASP A 58 -17.03 13.45 -9.65
CA ASP A 58 -17.16 13.97 -11.02
C ASP A 58 -16.40 13.13 -12.08
N PRO A 59 -15.15 12.68 -11.84
CA PRO A 59 -14.45 11.81 -12.79
C PRO A 59 -15.17 10.48 -13.06
N TRP A 60 -15.93 9.96 -12.09
CA TRP A 60 -16.65 8.68 -12.19
C TRP A 60 -17.88 8.74 -13.09
N ALA A 61 -18.32 9.93 -13.51
CA ALA A 61 -19.32 10.06 -14.56
C ALA A 61 -18.81 9.54 -15.93
N GLY A 62 -17.49 9.49 -16.14
CA GLY A 62 -16.88 8.90 -17.32
C GLY A 62 -16.61 7.39 -17.17
N TRP A 63 -16.56 6.65 -18.29
CA TRP A 63 -16.26 5.21 -18.28
C TRP A 63 -14.81 4.86 -17.92
N ARG A 64 -13.87 5.81 -18.07
CA ARG A 64 -12.42 5.55 -17.91
C ARG A 64 -12.03 5.08 -16.50
N PRO A 65 -12.45 5.75 -15.40
CA PRO A 65 -12.20 5.24 -14.06
C PRO A 65 -12.80 3.86 -13.83
N TRP A 66 -14.01 3.59 -14.29
CA TRP A 66 -14.63 2.26 -14.16
C TRP A 66 -13.80 1.16 -14.80
N LEU A 67 -13.30 1.38 -16.03
CA LEU A 67 -12.40 0.40 -16.65
C LEU A 67 -11.11 0.23 -15.85
N LEU A 68 -10.47 1.32 -15.40
CA LEU A 68 -9.25 1.23 -14.58
C LEU A 68 -9.48 0.49 -13.26
N LEU A 69 -10.62 0.71 -12.61
CA LEU A 69 -11.01 0.01 -11.40
C LEU A 69 -11.09 -1.50 -11.66
N ILE A 70 -11.87 -1.90 -12.67
CA ILE A 70 -12.18 -3.31 -12.95
C ILE A 70 -10.98 -4.06 -13.51
N THR A 71 -10.20 -3.42 -14.40
CA THR A 71 -9.12 -4.09 -15.14
C THR A 71 -7.76 -4.02 -14.47
N VAL A 72 -7.54 -3.04 -13.59
CA VAL A 72 -6.23 -2.81 -12.97
C VAL A 72 -6.32 -2.82 -11.46
N ALA A 73 -7.12 -1.92 -10.86
CA ALA A 73 -7.07 -1.72 -9.42
C ALA A 73 -7.62 -2.92 -8.64
N LEU A 74 -8.79 -3.46 -9.00
CA LEU A 74 -9.38 -4.62 -8.32
C LEU A 74 -8.51 -5.88 -8.45
N PRO A 75 -8.05 -6.31 -9.65
CA PRO A 75 -7.20 -7.49 -9.77
C PRO A 75 -5.91 -7.37 -8.97
N LEU A 76 -5.25 -6.20 -9.00
CA LEU A 76 -4.03 -5.95 -8.23
C LEU A 76 -4.29 -5.94 -6.72
N ALA A 77 -5.41 -5.37 -6.26
CA ALA A 77 -5.80 -5.38 -4.86
C ALA A 77 -6.00 -6.82 -4.36
N VAL A 78 -6.73 -7.64 -5.11
CA VAL A 78 -6.94 -9.05 -4.79
C VAL A 78 -5.62 -9.82 -4.77
N ALA A 79 -4.81 -9.68 -5.83
CA ALA A 79 -3.55 -10.39 -5.96
C ALA A 79 -2.55 -10.04 -4.84
N LEU A 80 -2.40 -8.75 -4.53
CA LEU A 80 -1.49 -8.29 -3.47
C LEU A 80 -1.99 -8.69 -2.08
N SER A 81 -3.29 -8.60 -1.81
CA SER A 81 -3.85 -9.03 -0.52
C SER A 81 -3.69 -10.51 -0.28
N GLN A 82 -3.94 -11.36 -1.27
CA GLN A 82 -3.75 -12.79 -1.11
C GLN A 82 -2.28 -13.16 -0.99
N ALA A 83 -1.39 -12.60 -1.83
CA ALA A 83 0.05 -12.85 -1.70
C ALA A 83 0.57 -12.45 -0.31
N THR A 84 0.03 -11.36 0.24
CA THR A 84 0.36 -10.87 1.59
C THR A 84 -0.20 -11.76 2.68
N ARG A 85 -1.42 -12.28 2.52
CA ARG A 85 -2.05 -13.21 3.45
C ARG A 85 -1.28 -14.52 3.53
N GLU A 86 -0.91 -15.09 2.38
CA GLU A 86 -0.04 -16.26 2.31
C GLU A 86 1.30 -15.98 3.00
N PHE A 87 1.96 -14.88 2.63
CA PHE A 87 3.21 -14.47 3.24
C PHE A 87 3.11 -14.29 4.76
N ALA A 88 2.02 -13.71 5.25
CA ALA A 88 1.75 -13.58 6.67
C ALA A 88 1.59 -14.94 7.36
N GLY A 89 0.92 -15.90 6.72
CA GLY A 89 0.80 -17.26 7.24
C GLY A 89 2.16 -17.95 7.39
N TRP A 90 3.00 -17.90 6.34
CA TRP A 90 4.35 -18.47 6.38
C TRP A 90 5.23 -17.77 7.42
N SER A 91 5.30 -16.45 7.38
CA SER A 91 6.13 -15.68 8.32
C SER A 91 5.65 -15.81 9.77
N ALA A 92 4.35 -15.97 10.01
CA ALA A 92 3.80 -16.21 11.35
C ALA A 92 4.34 -17.50 11.97
N ILE A 93 4.45 -18.58 11.18
CA ILE A 93 4.98 -19.87 11.66
C ILE A 93 6.44 -19.70 12.10
N TYR A 94 7.27 -19.04 11.28
CA TYR A 94 8.68 -18.82 11.62
C TYR A 94 8.86 -17.83 12.77
N SER A 95 8.08 -16.76 12.82
CA SER A 95 8.08 -15.81 13.93
C SER A 95 7.66 -16.48 15.23
N TRP A 96 6.60 -17.30 15.21
CA TRP A 96 6.17 -18.06 16.38
C TRP A 96 7.25 -19.05 16.83
N MET A 97 7.90 -19.75 15.90
CA MET A 97 9.01 -20.64 16.21
C MET A 97 10.18 -19.90 16.90
N LEU A 98 10.47 -18.67 16.49
CA LEU A 98 11.58 -17.86 17.02
C LEU A 98 11.24 -17.08 18.31
N ILE A 99 9.97 -16.78 18.55
CA ILE A 99 9.54 -15.94 19.69
C ILE A 99 8.93 -16.79 20.78
N ASN A 100 8.04 -17.71 20.42
CA ASN A 100 7.20 -18.47 21.35
C ASN A 100 7.72 -19.87 21.62
N ASN A 101 8.54 -20.44 20.73
CA ASN A 101 9.10 -21.79 20.88
C ASN A 101 10.61 -21.77 21.17
N THR A 102 11.08 -20.71 21.81
CA THR A 102 12.51 -20.50 22.08
C THR A 102 12.91 -21.22 23.35
N ASP A 103 13.22 -22.51 23.22
CA ASP A 103 13.86 -23.31 24.27
C ASP A 103 15.39 -23.19 24.16
N ALA A 104 16.08 -23.14 25.30
CA ALA A 104 17.53 -23.22 25.39
C ALA A 104 18.09 -24.46 24.66
N ALA A 105 17.34 -25.57 24.63
CA ALA A 105 17.74 -26.77 23.86
C ALA A 105 17.72 -26.50 22.34
N LEU A 106 16.69 -25.84 21.82
CA LEU A 106 16.57 -25.49 20.40
C LEU A 106 17.63 -24.47 19.98
N LEU A 107 17.89 -23.46 20.81
CA LEU A 107 18.93 -22.45 20.55
C LEU A 107 20.35 -23.02 20.49
N ARG A 108 20.60 -24.19 21.10
CA ARG A 108 21.90 -24.88 21.01
C ARG A 108 22.05 -25.70 19.72
N SER A 109 20.96 -26.00 19.03
CA SER A 109 21.00 -26.78 17.79
C SER A 109 21.50 -25.92 16.62
N ALA A 110 22.59 -26.34 15.98
CA ALA A 110 23.07 -25.70 14.75
C ALA A 110 22.04 -25.78 13.60
N GLY A 111 21.25 -26.87 13.57
CA GLY A 111 20.19 -27.06 12.58
C GLY A 111 19.08 -26.01 12.69
N PHE A 112 18.73 -25.60 13.92
CA PHE A 112 17.77 -24.54 14.16
C PHE A 112 18.22 -23.22 13.52
N TRP A 113 19.46 -22.80 13.78
CA TRP A 113 20.00 -21.55 13.23
C TRP A 113 20.20 -21.58 11.72
N SER A 114 20.55 -22.74 11.16
CA SER A 114 20.60 -22.91 9.70
C SER A 114 19.22 -22.68 9.09
N GLY A 115 18.18 -23.29 9.67
CA GLY A 115 16.80 -23.10 9.24
C GLY A 115 16.33 -21.65 9.40
N VAL A 116 16.61 -21.01 10.53
CA VAL A 116 16.27 -19.59 10.75
C VAL A 116 16.94 -18.72 9.68
N ARG A 117 18.24 -18.89 9.43
CA ARG A 117 18.97 -18.09 8.44
C ARG A 117 18.39 -18.23 7.03
N GLU A 118 18.16 -19.46 6.59
CA GLU A 118 17.61 -19.73 5.26
C GLU A 118 16.21 -19.13 5.09
N ASN A 119 15.35 -19.29 6.10
CA ASN A 119 13.97 -18.80 6.04
C ASN A 119 13.89 -17.29 6.22
N SER A 120 14.69 -16.68 7.10
CA SER A 120 14.75 -15.22 7.26
C SER A 120 15.18 -14.52 5.97
N TRP A 121 16.11 -15.10 5.22
CA TRP A 121 16.50 -14.57 3.91
C TRP A 121 15.33 -14.60 2.92
N LYS A 122 14.65 -15.75 2.78
CA LYS A 122 13.48 -15.90 1.89
C LYS A 122 12.33 -14.97 2.30
N ILE A 123 12.10 -14.80 3.61
CA ILE A 123 11.09 -13.87 4.13
C ILE A 123 11.44 -12.43 3.76
N GLY A 124 12.71 -12.03 3.94
CA GLY A 124 13.17 -10.69 3.57
C GLY A 124 13.06 -10.42 2.07
N GLU A 125 13.44 -11.39 1.24
CA GLU A 125 13.30 -11.31 -0.22
C GLU A 125 11.84 -11.14 -0.63
N PHE A 126 10.94 -11.98 -0.12
CA PHE A 126 9.52 -11.90 -0.46
C PHE A 126 8.87 -10.60 0.04
N ALA A 127 9.22 -10.13 1.24
CA ALA A 127 8.75 -8.85 1.76
C ALA A 127 9.20 -7.68 0.87
N LEU A 128 10.46 -7.69 0.40
CA LEU A 128 10.98 -6.67 -0.49
C LEU A 128 10.27 -6.68 -1.84
N VAL A 129 10.00 -7.87 -2.40
CA VAL A 129 9.22 -8.02 -3.63
C VAL A 129 7.83 -7.43 -3.45
N LEU A 130 7.08 -7.83 -2.41
CA LEU A 130 5.75 -7.29 -2.13
C LEU A 130 5.76 -5.77 -1.97
N PHE A 131 6.75 -5.24 -1.25
CA PHE A 131 6.93 -3.81 -1.06
C PHE A 131 7.13 -3.08 -2.40
N CYS A 132 8.03 -3.59 -3.25
CA CYS A 132 8.31 -3.03 -4.57
C CYS A 132 7.09 -3.11 -5.50
N CYS A 133 6.39 -4.23 -5.49
CA CYS A 133 5.18 -4.44 -6.28
C CYS A 133 4.07 -3.49 -5.85
N SER A 134 3.82 -3.36 -4.56
CA SER A 134 2.79 -2.46 -4.01
C SER A 134 3.09 -1.01 -4.31
N TRP A 135 4.35 -0.59 -4.18
CA TRP A 135 4.78 0.76 -4.57
C TRP A 135 4.57 1.03 -6.07
N ALA A 136 4.94 0.08 -6.93
CA ALA A 136 4.73 0.19 -8.38
C ALA A 136 3.24 0.29 -8.72
N CYS A 137 2.39 -0.51 -8.07
CA CYS A 137 0.94 -0.50 -8.27
C CYS A 137 0.33 0.85 -7.88
N GLY A 138 0.65 1.38 -6.69
CA GLY A 138 0.14 2.67 -6.24
C GLY A 138 0.52 3.79 -7.20
N ARG A 139 1.76 3.75 -7.69
CA ARG A 139 2.25 4.70 -8.68
C ARG A 139 1.56 4.57 -10.04
N LEU A 140 1.32 3.33 -10.51
CA LEU A 140 0.61 3.06 -11.75
C LEU A 140 -0.82 3.63 -11.69
N ILE A 141 -1.55 3.31 -10.62
CA ILE A 141 -2.93 3.77 -10.42
C ILE A 141 -2.98 5.30 -10.39
N ALA A 142 -2.05 5.93 -9.67
CA ALA A 142 -1.95 7.39 -9.62
C ALA A 142 -1.71 8.02 -11.01
N GLN A 143 -0.87 7.39 -11.85
CA GLN A 143 -0.58 7.88 -13.19
C GLN A 143 -1.76 7.71 -14.16
N LEU A 144 -2.46 6.57 -14.09
CA LEU A 144 -3.59 6.25 -14.94
C LEU A 144 -4.85 7.03 -14.55
N SER A 145 -5.05 7.29 -13.25
CA SER A 145 -6.25 7.93 -12.71
C SER A 145 -5.95 9.29 -12.07
N ARG A 146 -5.29 10.22 -12.78
CA ARG A 146 -4.87 11.51 -12.18
C ARG A 146 -6.01 12.27 -11.49
N LYS A 147 -7.21 12.24 -12.07
CA LYS A 147 -8.38 12.96 -11.53
C LYS A 147 -9.09 12.22 -10.39
N ALA A 148 -8.98 10.89 -10.31
CA ALA A 148 -9.68 10.05 -9.33
C ALA A 148 -8.70 9.17 -8.54
N HIS A 149 -7.46 9.62 -8.34
CA HIS A 149 -6.43 8.79 -7.72
C HIS A 149 -6.75 8.52 -6.24
N MET A 150 -7.33 9.49 -5.52
CA MET A 150 -7.69 9.32 -4.10
C MET A 150 -8.86 8.36 -3.92
N SER A 151 -9.93 8.51 -4.71
CA SER A 151 -11.05 7.57 -4.70
C SER A 151 -10.62 6.17 -5.14
N MET A 152 -9.74 6.05 -6.14
CA MET A 152 -9.16 4.76 -6.51
C MET A 152 -8.29 4.15 -5.41
N ALA A 153 -7.45 4.95 -4.75
CA ALA A 153 -6.64 4.48 -3.63
C ALA A 153 -7.53 3.96 -2.50
N PHE A 154 -8.60 4.70 -2.17
CA PHE A 154 -9.57 4.28 -1.16
C PHE A 154 -10.24 2.95 -1.52
N LEU A 155 -10.77 2.82 -2.74
CA LEU A 155 -11.41 1.58 -3.21
C LEU A 155 -10.40 0.42 -3.23
N PHE A 156 -9.17 0.66 -3.68
CA PHE A 156 -8.11 -0.34 -3.66
C PHE A 156 -7.84 -0.84 -2.23
N VAL A 157 -7.69 0.07 -1.26
CA VAL A 157 -7.46 -0.29 0.14
C VAL A 157 -8.66 -1.01 0.74
N LEU A 158 -9.88 -0.56 0.44
CA LEU A 158 -11.11 -1.19 0.91
C LEU A 158 -11.24 -2.63 0.39
N THR A 159 -11.06 -2.84 -0.92
CA THR A 159 -11.05 -4.18 -1.52
C THR A 159 -9.93 -5.03 -0.94
N SER A 160 -8.73 -4.46 -0.78
CA SER A 160 -7.58 -5.18 -0.24
C SER A 160 -7.82 -5.66 1.20
N LEU A 161 -8.37 -4.80 2.06
CA LEU A 161 -8.73 -5.14 3.44
C LEU A 161 -9.86 -6.16 3.48
N PHE A 162 -10.86 -6.03 2.61
CA PHE A 162 -11.95 -6.99 2.50
C PHE A 162 -11.40 -8.39 2.15
N VAL A 163 -10.53 -8.49 1.14
CA VAL A 163 -9.89 -9.76 0.75
C VAL A 163 -8.99 -10.30 1.86
N LEU A 164 -8.25 -9.43 2.57
CA LEU A 164 -7.39 -9.87 3.66
C LEU A 164 -8.20 -10.51 4.80
N ILE A 165 -9.30 -9.86 5.22
CA ILE A 165 -10.13 -10.29 6.35
C ILE A 165 -11.04 -11.46 5.95
N ALA A 166 -11.82 -11.30 4.88
CA ALA A 166 -12.80 -12.30 4.46
C ALA A 166 -12.14 -13.49 3.74
N GLY A 167 -10.94 -13.29 3.18
CA GLY A 167 -10.39 -14.17 2.14
C GLY A 167 -11.11 -13.99 0.82
N ILE A 168 -10.62 -14.65 -0.22
CA ILE A 168 -11.43 -14.87 -1.41
C ILE A 168 -12.56 -15.85 -0.99
N PRO A 169 -13.83 -15.60 -1.38
CA PRO A 169 -14.97 -16.47 -1.05
C PRO A 169 -14.80 -17.96 -1.40
N SER A 170 -13.80 -18.32 -2.20
CA SER A 170 -13.36 -19.70 -2.44
C SER A 170 -13.05 -20.47 -1.17
N HIS A 171 -12.57 -19.79 -0.13
CA HIS A 171 -12.35 -20.41 1.17
C HIS A 171 -13.63 -20.58 1.98
N ALA A 172 -14.78 -19.98 1.66
CA ALA A 172 -15.99 -20.18 2.47
C ALA A 172 -16.40 -21.66 2.50
N ARG A 173 -16.26 -22.37 1.36
CA ARG A 173 -16.52 -23.81 1.30
C ARG A 173 -15.44 -24.62 2.01
N ALA A 174 -14.17 -24.24 1.86
CA ALA A 174 -13.07 -24.87 2.59
C ALA A 174 -13.16 -24.64 4.10
N ILE A 175 -13.59 -23.46 4.57
CA ILE A 175 -13.83 -23.12 5.98
C ILE A 175 -15.02 -23.90 6.52
N LEU A 176 -16.10 -24.04 5.74
CA LEU A 176 -17.25 -24.88 6.11
C LEU A 176 -16.91 -26.37 6.15
N VAL A 177 -15.96 -26.84 5.33
CA VAL A 177 -15.52 -28.24 5.31
C VAL A 177 -14.42 -28.51 6.35
N HIS A 178 -13.46 -27.60 6.53
CA HIS A 178 -12.34 -27.71 7.46
C HIS A 178 -12.70 -27.33 8.90
N SER A 179 -13.85 -26.69 9.15
CA SER A 179 -14.36 -26.51 10.51
C SER A 179 -14.62 -27.84 11.22
N ASN A 180 -14.79 -28.93 10.45
CA ASN A 180 -14.95 -30.28 10.98
C ASN A 180 -13.64 -31.10 11.01
N ASP A 181 -12.61 -30.73 10.26
CA ASP A 181 -11.32 -31.41 10.30
C ASP A 181 -10.46 -30.88 11.45
N ARG A 182 -10.30 -31.71 12.48
CA ARG A 182 -9.48 -31.41 13.68
C ARG A 182 -7.99 -31.19 13.37
N TYR A 183 -7.55 -31.39 12.14
CA TYR A 183 -6.16 -31.27 11.73
C TYR A 183 -5.94 -29.98 10.93
N PHE A 184 -5.85 -28.85 11.64
CA PHE A 184 -5.34 -27.62 11.06
C PHE A 184 -3.80 -27.66 11.09
N PRO A 185 -3.10 -27.83 9.96
CA PRO A 185 -1.65 -27.73 9.94
C PRO A 185 -1.24 -26.37 10.53
N ASN A 186 -0.30 -26.39 11.49
CA ASN A 186 0.11 -25.22 12.28
C ASN A 186 -0.96 -24.62 13.21
N GLY A 187 -2.00 -25.39 13.59
CA GLY A 187 -3.06 -24.94 14.49
C GLY A 187 -2.54 -24.37 15.82
N ALA A 188 -1.41 -24.85 16.33
CA ALA A 188 -0.77 -24.30 17.54
C ALA A 188 -0.32 -22.83 17.38
N VAL A 189 0.14 -22.45 16.19
CA VAL A 189 0.55 -21.06 15.88
C VAL A 189 -0.69 -20.16 15.82
N PHE A 190 -1.71 -20.59 15.07
CA PHE A 190 -2.92 -19.81 14.82
C PHE A 190 -3.96 -19.88 15.93
N ALA A 191 -3.75 -20.72 16.95
CA ALA A 191 -4.48 -20.65 18.20
C ALA A 191 -4.24 -19.32 18.95
N ASN A 192 -3.09 -18.68 18.70
CA ASN A 192 -2.80 -17.37 19.25
C ASN A 192 -3.42 -16.27 18.36
N ALA A 193 -4.34 -15.49 18.95
CA ALA A 193 -5.04 -14.40 18.29
C ALA A 193 -4.09 -13.36 17.66
N PHE A 194 -2.88 -13.18 18.22
CA PHE A 194 -1.90 -12.28 17.63
C PHE A 194 -1.49 -12.73 16.21
N TYR A 195 -1.11 -13.99 16.03
CA TYR A 195 -0.66 -14.52 14.73
C TYR A 195 -1.79 -14.70 13.73
N ARG A 196 -3.03 -14.89 14.22
CA ARG A 196 -4.22 -15.04 13.38
C ARG A 196 -4.78 -13.70 12.91
N ASP A 197 -4.91 -12.73 13.81
CA ASP A 197 -5.72 -11.52 13.57
C ASP A 197 -4.84 -10.28 13.34
N TRP A 198 -3.83 -10.07 14.17
CA TRP A 198 -3.02 -8.84 14.14
C TRP A 198 -1.81 -8.92 13.23
N PHE A 199 -1.11 -10.06 13.22
CA PHE A 199 0.11 -10.24 12.46
C PHE A 199 -0.11 -10.06 10.94
N PRO A 200 -1.17 -10.61 10.31
CA PRO A 200 -1.45 -10.34 8.90
C PRO A 200 -1.73 -8.87 8.59
N LEU A 201 -2.39 -8.15 9.51
CA LEU A 201 -2.64 -6.71 9.36
C LEU A 201 -1.34 -5.90 9.42
N ILE A 202 -0.42 -6.25 10.32
CA ILE A 202 0.89 -5.61 10.43
C ILE A 202 1.72 -5.86 9.16
N VAL A 203 1.77 -7.12 8.72
CA VAL A 203 2.48 -7.49 7.49
C VAL A 203 1.90 -6.71 6.30
N TYR A 204 0.58 -6.69 6.13
CA TYR A 204 -0.10 -5.91 5.09
C TYR A 204 0.19 -4.42 5.16
N ALA A 205 0.16 -3.83 6.36
CA ALA A 205 0.45 -2.41 6.52
C ALA A 205 1.86 -2.07 6.01
N ILE A 206 2.85 -2.91 6.36
CA ILE A 206 4.26 -2.70 6.03
C ILE A 206 4.56 -3.00 4.56
N THR A 207 4.09 -4.14 4.04
CA THR A 207 4.47 -4.62 2.70
C THR A 207 3.55 -4.15 1.58
N VAL A 208 2.32 -3.71 1.90
CA VAL A 208 1.34 -3.27 0.91
C VAL A 208 0.91 -1.83 1.12
N LEU A 209 0.27 -1.51 2.25
CA LEU A 209 -0.41 -0.22 2.42
C LEU A 209 0.57 0.96 2.38
N VAL A 210 1.63 0.93 3.20
CA VAL A 210 2.66 1.98 3.23
C VAL A 210 3.32 2.17 1.87
N PRO A 211 3.89 1.13 1.22
CA PRO A 211 4.51 1.29 -0.10
C PRO A 211 3.52 1.75 -1.16
N LEU A 212 2.28 1.28 -1.15
CA LEU A 212 1.23 1.74 -2.06
C LEU A 212 1.00 3.25 -1.91
N LEU A 213 0.79 3.74 -0.68
CA LEU A 213 0.58 5.17 -0.40
C LEU A 213 1.80 6.01 -0.76
N LEU A 214 3.01 5.48 -0.54
CA LEU A 214 4.24 6.11 -1.02
C LEU A 214 4.20 6.20 -2.57
N GLY A 215 3.83 5.13 -3.26
CA GLY A 215 3.68 5.11 -4.72
C GLY A 215 2.73 6.21 -5.23
N PHE A 216 1.59 6.41 -4.56
CA PHE A 216 0.67 7.51 -4.84
C PHE A 216 1.31 8.88 -4.61
N ALA A 217 1.94 9.09 -3.44
CA ALA A 217 2.59 10.35 -3.08
C ALA A 217 3.81 10.69 -3.98
N HIS A 218 4.43 9.69 -4.59
CA HIS A 218 5.56 9.83 -5.51
C HIS A 218 5.16 9.98 -6.98
N ALA A 219 3.86 9.96 -7.29
CA ALA A 219 3.36 10.15 -8.65
C ALA A 219 3.49 11.62 -9.09
N GLU A 220 4.72 12.06 -9.38
CA GLU A 220 4.95 13.37 -9.99
C GLU A 220 4.26 13.45 -11.36
N PRO A 221 3.71 14.61 -11.75
CA PRO A 221 3.15 14.82 -13.08
C PRO A 221 4.20 14.49 -14.15
N ALA A 222 3.79 13.73 -15.16
CA ALA A 222 4.66 13.05 -16.14
C ALA A 222 5.59 13.96 -16.98
N VAL A 223 5.51 15.28 -16.79
CA VAL A 223 6.08 16.32 -17.65
C VAL A 223 7.62 16.35 -17.65
N ARG A 224 8.30 15.80 -16.63
CA ARG A 224 9.77 15.94 -16.49
C ARG A 224 10.61 14.67 -16.62
N ARG A 225 10.03 13.50 -16.89
CA ARG A 225 10.80 12.24 -16.97
C ARG A 225 11.24 11.91 -18.41
N PRO A 226 12.50 11.47 -18.63
CA PRO A 226 12.95 11.02 -19.94
C PRO A 226 12.11 9.83 -20.42
N LYS A 227 11.86 9.75 -21.74
CA LYS A 227 11.00 8.72 -22.35
C LYS A 227 11.46 7.30 -21.98
N ALA A 228 12.78 7.04 -21.99
CA ALA A 228 13.35 5.73 -21.66
C ALA A 228 12.96 5.25 -20.25
N LEU A 229 13.05 6.12 -19.24
CA LEU A 229 12.71 5.77 -17.86
C LEU A 229 11.20 5.52 -17.70
N ARG A 230 10.37 6.18 -18.51
CA ARG A 230 8.93 5.95 -18.53
C ARG A 230 8.58 4.58 -19.13
N VAL A 231 9.20 4.23 -20.27
CA VAL A 231 9.04 2.91 -20.90
C VAL A 231 9.51 1.82 -19.96
N PHE A 232 10.71 1.97 -19.38
CA PHE A 232 11.24 1.03 -18.39
C PHE A 232 10.28 0.81 -17.21
N PHE A 233 9.70 1.88 -16.66
CA PHE A 233 8.71 1.78 -15.59
C PHE A 233 7.45 1.01 -15.99
N TYR A 234 6.89 1.31 -17.17
CA TYR A 234 5.70 0.60 -17.65
C TYR A 234 5.98 -0.87 -17.93
N CYS A 235 7.10 -1.19 -18.58
CA CYS A 235 7.51 -2.59 -18.80
C CYS A 235 7.69 -3.33 -17.47
N SER A 236 8.39 -2.71 -16.51
CA SER A 236 8.60 -3.29 -15.19
C SER A 236 7.29 -3.50 -14.42
N THR A 237 6.37 -2.54 -14.49
CA THR A 237 5.09 -2.65 -13.79
C THR A 237 4.17 -3.67 -14.46
N ALA A 238 4.19 -3.75 -15.80
CA ALA A 238 3.50 -4.79 -16.55
C ALA A 238 4.04 -6.18 -16.17
N LEU A 239 5.37 -6.34 -16.08
CA LEU A 239 5.99 -7.58 -15.62
C LEU A 239 5.59 -7.93 -14.17
N VAL A 240 5.50 -6.94 -13.28
CA VAL A 240 5.00 -7.15 -11.91
C VAL A 240 3.54 -7.61 -11.92
N ALA A 241 2.68 -6.94 -12.70
CA ALA A 241 1.26 -7.29 -12.79
C ALA A 241 1.07 -8.71 -13.36
N VAL A 242 1.78 -9.04 -14.44
CA VAL A 242 1.78 -10.38 -15.04
C VAL A 242 2.34 -11.39 -14.04
N GLY A 243 3.48 -11.12 -13.41
CA GLY A 243 4.11 -12.03 -12.45
C GLY A 243 3.26 -12.28 -11.19
N LEU A 244 2.43 -11.31 -10.77
CA LEU A 244 1.45 -11.48 -9.71
C LEU A 244 0.27 -12.35 -10.15
N VAL A 245 -0.22 -12.17 -11.37
CA VAL A 245 -1.34 -12.94 -11.94
C VAL A 245 -0.92 -14.38 -12.26
N GLU A 246 0.31 -14.57 -12.74
CA GLU A 246 0.88 -15.88 -13.06
C GLU A 246 1.24 -16.71 -11.82
N GLN A 247 1.14 -16.15 -10.61
CA GLN A 247 1.52 -16.90 -9.43
C GLN A 247 0.68 -18.19 -9.32
N PRO A 248 1.35 -19.36 -9.18
CA PRO A 248 0.69 -20.64 -9.20
C PRO A 248 -0.36 -20.82 -8.11
N TRP A 249 -0.33 -20.02 -7.02
CA TRP A 249 -1.35 -20.06 -5.97
C TRP A 249 -2.68 -19.41 -6.41
N LEU A 250 -2.65 -18.37 -7.25
CA LEU A 250 -3.85 -17.73 -7.80
C LEU A 250 -4.51 -18.66 -8.84
N LEU A 251 -3.66 -19.30 -9.65
CA LEU A 251 -4.08 -20.37 -10.55
C LEU A 251 -4.55 -21.61 -9.78
N MET A 252 -3.86 -22.07 -8.73
CA MET A 252 -4.30 -23.17 -7.86
C MET A 252 -5.59 -22.84 -7.12
N GLU A 253 -5.81 -21.60 -6.67
CA GLU A 253 -7.07 -21.20 -6.04
C GLU A 253 -8.21 -21.19 -7.06
N MET A 254 -7.95 -20.74 -8.30
CA MET A 254 -8.94 -20.83 -9.39
C MET A 254 -9.16 -22.27 -9.88
N TRP A 255 -8.13 -23.13 -9.79
CA TRP A 255 -8.13 -24.49 -10.35
C TRP A 255 -8.38 -25.59 -9.32
N SER A 256 -8.25 -25.36 -8.01
CA SER A 256 -8.67 -26.30 -6.96
C SER A 256 -10.18 -26.57 -7.00
N TRP A 257 -10.92 -25.77 -7.78
CA TRP A 257 -12.29 -26.03 -8.21
C TRP A 257 -12.45 -27.15 -9.24
N GLN A 258 -11.38 -27.59 -9.90
CA GLN A 258 -11.34 -28.70 -10.84
C GLN A 258 -10.43 -29.80 -10.26
N MET A 259 -11.05 -30.91 -9.82
CA MET A 259 -10.45 -32.07 -9.12
C MET A 259 -9.35 -32.85 -9.88
N ILE A 260 -8.62 -32.25 -10.81
CA ILE A 260 -7.62 -32.93 -11.63
C ILE A 260 -6.24 -32.29 -11.41
N PRO A 261 -5.28 -33.01 -10.79
CA PRO A 261 -3.92 -32.52 -10.61
C PRO A 261 -3.20 -32.54 -11.96
N VAL A 262 -3.22 -31.42 -12.68
CA VAL A 262 -2.37 -31.23 -13.86
C VAL A 262 -0.99 -30.80 -13.38
N ARG A 263 0.06 -31.53 -13.77
CA ARG A 263 1.46 -31.13 -13.56
C ARG A 263 1.75 -29.92 -14.42
N PHE A 264 1.56 -28.71 -13.90
CA PHE A 264 2.02 -27.51 -14.58
C PHE A 264 3.54 -27.52 -14.67
N LEU A 265 4.07 -27.04 -15.80
CA LEU A 265 5.46 -26.59 -15.84
C LEU A 265 5.60 -25.52 -14.77
N THR A 266 6.43 -25.77 -13.77
CA THR A 266 6.89 -24.76 -12.83
C THR A 266 7.66 -23.72 -13.62
N LEU A 267 6.96 -22.69 -14.09
CA LEU A 267 7.61 -21.51 -14.63
C LEU A 267 8.41 -20.88 -13.48
N PRO A 268 9.67 -20.50 -13.72
CA PRO A 268 10.47 -19.82 -12.70
C PRO A 268 9.73 -18.56 -12.27
N SER A 269 9.68 -18.31 -10.96
CA SER A 269 9.05 -17.11 -10.42
C SER A 269 9.71 -15.87 -11.03
N LEU A 270 8.96 -15.13 -11.86
CA LEU A 270 9.43 -13.88 -12.47
C LEU A 270 9.38 -12.70 -11.50
N LEU A 271 8.73 -12.86 -10.34
CA LEU A 271 8.52 -11.80 -9.35
C LEU A 271 9.83 -11.13 -8.87
N PRO A 272 10.90 -11.86 -8.51
CA PRO A 272 12.16 -11.24 -8.10
C PRO A 272 12.74 -10.36 -9.22
N VAL A 273 12.73 -10.85 -10.46
CA VAL A 273 13.22 -10.10 -11.62
C VAL A 273 12.36 -8.87 -11.91
N ALA A 274 11.04 -9.03 -11.84
CA ALA A 274 10.08 -7.95 -12.04
C ALA A 274 10.23 -6.84 -10.98
N SER A 275 10.65 -7.18 -9.76
CA SER A 275 10.86 -6.25 -8.64
C SER A 275 12.15 -5.41 -8.72
N ILE A 276 13.10 -5.76 -9.60
CA ILE A 276 14.34 -4.99 -9.79
C ILE A 276 14.02 -3.59 -10.31
N GLY A 277 13.09 -3.48 -11.25
CA GLY A 277 12.71 -2.20 -11.86
C GLY A 277 12.14 -1.19 -10.84
N PRO A 278 11.13 -1.55 -10.03
CA PRO A 278 10.59 -0.64 -9.03
C PRO A 278 11.61 -0.34 -7.92
N ALA A 279 12.43 -1.32 -7.52
CA ALA A 279 13.51 -1.10 -6.55
C ALA A 279 14.51 -0.03 -7.05
N CYS A 280 15.01 -0.16 -8.28
CA CYS A 280 15.91 0.83 -8.88
C CYS A 280 15.25 2.23 -8.94
N LEU A 281 13.97 2.29 -9.32
CA LEU A 281 13.25 3.56 -9.38
C LEU A 281 13.01 4.19 -8.02
N LEU A 282 12.74 3.38 -7.01
CA LEU A 282 12.59 3.85 -5.63
C LEU A 282 13.90 4.44 -5.13
N VAL A 283 15.03 3.78 -5.37
CA VAL A 283 16.37 4.28 -5.02
C VAL A 283 16.66 5.62 -5.73
N ILE A 284 16.36 5.71 -7.04
CA ILE A 284 16.53 6.95 -7.81
C ILE A 284 15.67 8.09 -7.24
N ASP A 285 14.41 7.82 -6.89
CA ASP A 285 13.50 8.84 -6.38
C ASP A 285 13.86 9.31 -4.97
N VAL A 286 14.33 8.40 -4.11
CA VAL A 286 14.88 8.74 -2.79
C VAL A 286 16.13 9.59 -2.95
N GLY A 287 17.06 9.21 -3.83
CA GLY A 287 18.28 9.99 -4.11
C GLY A 287 17.98 11.40 -4.59
N ARG A 288 17.01 11.56 -5.51
CA ARG A 288 16.59 12.88 -6.02
C ARG A 288 16.00 13.77 -4.93
N ARG A 289 15.22 13.21 -3.98
CA ARG A 289 14.67 13.97 -2.85
C ARG A 289 15.77 14.47 -1.92
N SER A 290 16.75 13.62 -1.61
CA SER A 290 17.91 14.00 -0.78
C SER A 290 18.69 15.18 -1.40
N ILE A 291 18.88 15.19 -2.72
CA ILE A 291 19.55 16.28 -3.44
C ILE A 291 18.72 17.58 -3.38
N ARG A 292 17.41 17.52 -3.64
CA ARG A 292 16.53 18.73 -3.57
C ARG A 292 16.53 19.34 -2.16
N LEU A 293 16.45 18.51 -1.11
CA LEU A 293 16.49 18.98 0.27
C LEU A 293 17.84 19.65 0.61
N ARG A 294 18.95 19.14 0.07
CA ARG A 294 20.27 19.77 0.24
C ARG A 294 20.36 21.11 -0.49
N SER A 295 19.84 21.20 -1.71
CA SER A 295 19.82 22.44 -2.50
C SER A 295 18.97 23.55 -1.86
N ASN A 296 17.81 23.20 -1.27
CA ASN A 296 16.97 24.18 -0.59
C ASN A 296 17.58 24.68 0.72
N ARG A 297 18.43 23.87 1.37
CA ARG A 297 19.19 24.34 2.53
C ARG A 297 20.25 25.36 2.11
N SER A 298 20.99 25.12 1.02
CA SER A 298 22.04 26.05 0.58
C SER A 298 21.50 27.41 0.17
N THR A 299 20.35 27.48 -0.52
CA THR A 299 19.73 28.77 -0.87
C THR A 299 19.22 29.53 0.36
N ARG A 300 18.68 28.82 1.36
CA ARG A 300 18.26 29.46 2.60
C ARG A 300 19.43 30.07 3.38
N TRP A 301 20.60 29.42 3.38
CA TRP A 301 21.81 29.94 4.04
C TRP A 301 22.36 31.20 3.36
N THR A 302 22.27 31.30 2.04
CA THR A 302 22.67 32.51 1.33
C THR A 302 21.74 33.67 1.68
N ASP A 303 20.42 33.45 1.67
CA ASP A 303 19.45 34.54 1.90
C ASP A 303 19.53 35.11 3.34
N THR A 304 19.78 34.27 4.35
CA THR A 304 19.93 34.74 5.74
C THR A 304 21.23 35.51 6.00
N ASN A 305 22.28 35.28 5.22
CA ASN A 305 23.56 35.99 5.41
C ASN A 305 23.57 37.35 4.71
N TRP A 306 22.84 37.51 3.60
CA TRP A 306 22.74 38.81 2.92
C TRP A 306 21.90 39.83 3.70
N SER A 307 20.90 39.39 4.46
CA SER A 307 20.09 40.29 5.30
C SER A 307 20.81 40.78 6.58
N GLN A 308 22.04 40.33 6.84
CA GLN A 308 22.85 40.77 7.98
C GLN A 308 24.08 41.60 7.59
N SER A 309 24.20 42.01 6.32
CA SER A 309 25.15 43.05 5.94
C SER A 309 24.71 44.38 6.57
N PRO A 310 25.41 44.90 7.60
CA PRO A 310 25.05 46.19 8.18
C PRO A 310 25.31 47.27 7.13
N GLU A 311 24.31 48.09 6.83
CA GLU A 311 24.49 49.35 6.11
C GLU A 311 25.58 50.14 6.84
N ARG A 312 26.72 50.31 6.17
CA ARG A 312 27.79 51.23 6.56
C ARG A 312 27.75 52.44 5.66
#